data_AF-A0AAV3S488-F1
#
_entry.id   AF-A0AAV3S488-F1
#
_cell.length_a   1.000
_cell.length_b   1.000
_cell.length_c   1.000
_cell.angle_alpha   90.00
_cell.angle_beta   90.00
_cell.angle_gamma   90.00
#
_symmetry.space_group_name_H-M   'P 1'
#
loop_
_entity.id
_entity.type
_entity.pdbx_description
1 polymer ?
#
loop_
_entity_poly.entity_id
_entity_poly.type
_entity_poly.pdbx_seq_one_letter_code
_entity_poly.pdbx_strand_id
1 'polypeptide(L)'
;MAEIHPAQRVAVLADAQNLYHSSHSLYSQNIDYSGLLDAAVGERELVRAIAYVIRADSPQEESFFEALRDIGFEAKIKDIKTFGDGSKKADWDVGISLDAVTLAEKVDTVVLCTGDGDFSRLCHHLRHEGVRVEVFGFRSSTAEELVEAADDFTDMGERSADVLL
;
A
#
# COMPACT_ATOMS: atom_id res chain seq x y z
N MET A 1 8.01 12.61 -17.07
CA MET A 1 6.92 12.07 -16.23
C MET A 1 5.61 12.38 -16.94
N ALA A 2 4.69 11.42 -17.02
CA ALA A 2 3.37 11.68 -17.58
C ALA A 2 2.64 12.72 -16.71
N GLU A 3 1.87 13.60 -17.33
CA GLU A 3 1.15 14.66 -16.63
C GLU A 3 0.04 14.06 -15.76
N ILE A 4 0.00 14.42 -14.47
CA ILE A 4 -1.03 13.97 -13.53
C ILE A 4 -2.26 14.87 -13.72
N HIS A 5 -3.38 14.27 -14.11
CA HIS A 5 -4.63 15.00 -14.33
C HIS A 5 -5.57 14.83 -13.14
N PRO A 6 -6.23 15.90 -12.62
CA PRO A 6 -7.16 15.79 -11.49
C PRO A 6 -8.32 14.82 -11.70
N ALA A 7 -8.69 14.55 -12.95
CA ALA A 7 -9.75 13.59 -13.29
C ALA A 7 -9.31 12.12 -13.25
N GLN A 8 -8.05 11.82 -12.93
CA GLN A 8 -7.59 10.44 -12.80
C GLN A 8 -8.31 9.75 -11.65
N ARG A 9 -8.79 8.55 -11.92
CA ARG A 9 -9.35 7.63 -10.93
C ARG A 9 -8.23 6.84 -10.28
N VAL A 10 -8.17 6.87 -8.95
CA VAL A 10 -7.07 6.30 -8.17
C VAL A 10 -7.57 5.14 -7.31
N ALA A 11 -6.85 4.02 -7.33
CA ALA A 11 -6.92 3.00 -6.30
C ALA A 11 -5.68 3.05 -5.40
N VAL A 12 -5.87 3.00 -4.08
CA VAL A 12 -4.78 2.96 -3.09
C VAL A 12 -4.78 1.59 -2.42
N LEU A 13 -3.65 0.88 -2.49
CA LEU A 13 -3.48 -0.46 -1.92
C LEU A 13 -2.32 -0.43 -0.92
N ALA A 14 -2.65 -0.48 0.37
CA ALA A 14 -1.68 -0.34 1.45
C ALA A 14 -1.36 -1.67 2.12
N ASP A 15 -0.10 -2.10 2.03
CA ASP A 15 0.41 -3.23 2.81
C ASP A 15 0.76 -2.76 4.22
N ALA A 16 -0.21 -2.89 5.13
CA ALA A 16 -0.07 -2.36 6.48
C ALA A 16 1.09 -3.02 7.25
N GLN A 17 1.39 -4.29 6.96
CA GLN A 17 2.47 -5.01 7.63
C GLN A 17 3.84 -4.50 7.14
N ASN A 18 4.02 -4.38 5.82
CA ASN A 18 5.28 -3.88 5.26
C ASN A 18 5.55 -2.42 5.71
N LEU A 19 4.52 -1.57 5.69
CA LEU A 19 4.62 -0.20 6.15
C LEU A 19 4.92 -0.10 7.64
N TYR A 20 4.24 -0.88 8.49
CA TYR A 20 4.48 -0.91 9.93
C TYR A 20 5.91 -1.32 10.28
N HIS A 21 6.42 -2.39 9.64
CA HIS A 21 7.80 -2.84 9.86
C HIS A 21 8.81 -1.77 9.46
N SER A 22 8.59 -1.12 8.31
CA SER A 22 9.48 -0.08 7.81
C SER A 22 9.46 1.16 8.72
N SER A 23 8.28 1.66 9.09
CA SER A 23 8.14 2.87 9.92
C SER A 23 8.70 2.66 11.33
N HIS A 24 8.47 1.50 11.95
CA HIS A 24 9.01 1.20 13.27
C HIS A 24 10.51 1.00 13.25
N SER A 25 11.04 0.30 12.25
CA SER A 25 12.48 0.05 12.15
C SER A 25 13.29 1.32 11.88
N LEU A 26 12.73 2.26 11.11
CA LEU A 26 13.46 3.45 10.66
C LEU A 26 13.19 4.68 11.53
N TYR A 27 11.95 4.84 12.01
CA TYR A 27 11.49 6.06 12.69
C TYR A 27 10.91 5.81 14.09
N SER A 28 10.65 4.55 14.47
CA SER A 28 9.95 4.21 15.73
C SER A 28 8.57 4.89 15.85
N GLN A 29 7.90 5.10 14.72
CA GLN A 29 6.60 5.78 14.62
C GLN A 29 5.58 4.92 13.89
N ASN A 30 4.30 5.19 14.16
CA ASN A 30 3.18 4.63 13.41
C ASN A 30 2.94 5.41 12.11
N ILE A 31 2.33 4.77 11.13
CA ILE A 31 1.85 5.44 9.92
C ILE A 31 0.59 6.24 10.24
N ASP A 32 0.53 7.48 9.78
CA ASP A 32 -0.72 8.23 9.64
C ASP A 32 -1.40 7.81 8.34
N TYR A 33 -2.41 6.93 8.45
CA TYR A 33 -3.16 6.44 7.28
C TYR A 33 -4.05 7.50 6.65
N SER A 34 -4.46 8.54 7.39
CA SER A 34 -5.23 9.65 6.83
C SER A 34 -4.33 10.47 5.91
N GLY A 35 -3.18 10.88 6.43
CA GLY A 35 -2.19 11.63 5.65
C GLY A 35 -1.60 10.82 4.50
N LEU A 36 -1.40 9.50 4.68
CA LEU A 36 -1.02 8.60 3.59
C LEU A 36 -2.07 8.60 2.46
N LEU A 37 -3.36 8.47 2.80
CA LEU A 37 -4.43 8.45 1.80
C LEU A 37 -4.53 9.79 1.07
N ASP A 38 -4.49 10.91 1.81
CA ASP A 38 -4.53 12.26 1.24
C ASP A 38 -3.33 12.50 0.31
N ALA A 39 -2.13 12.09 0.73
CA ALA A 39 -0.90 12.21 -0.06
C ALA A 39 -0.92 11.32 -1.30
N ALA A 40 -1.45 10.10 -1.20
CA ALA A 40 -1.54 9.15 -2.30
C ALA A 40 -2.59 9.58 -3.33
N VAL A 41 -3.72 10.14 -2.90
CA VAL A 41 -4.78 10.58 -3.82
C VAL A 41 -4.46 11.95 -4.42
N GLY A 42 -4.00 12.91 -3.61
CA GLY A 42 -3.81 14.29 -4.04
C GLY A 42 -5.14 14.93 -4.49
N GLU A 43 -5.14 15.67 -5.59
CA GLU A 43 -6.34 16.31 -6.15
C GLU A 43 -7.16 15.40 -7.09
N ARG A 44 -6.95 14.08 -6.99
CA ARG A 44 -7.53 13.09 -7.91
C ARG A 44 -8.79 12.43 -7.33
N GLU A 45 -9.51 11.68 -8.17
CA GLU A 45 -10.72 10.96 -7.75
C GLU A 45 -10.37 9.61 -7.12
N LEU A 46 -10.57 9.47 -5.81
CA LEU A 46 -10.44 8.17 -5.13
C LEU A 46 -11.59 7.23 -5.54
N VAL A 47 -11.25 6.09 -6.14
CA VAL A 47 -12.21 5.02 -6.47
C VAL A 47 -12.26 3.95 -5.40
N ARG A 48 -11.10 3.56 -4.86
CA ARG A 48 -11.02 2.54 -3.82
C ARG A 48 -9.74 2.68 -3.00
N ALA A 49 -9.84 2.53 -1.69
CA ALA A 49 -8.71 2.41 -0.79
C ALA A 49 -8.82 1.08 -0.05
N ILE A 50 -7.79 0.23 -0.09
CA ILE A 50 -7.76 -1.07 0.59
C ILE A 50 -6.51 -1.14 1.46
N ALA A 51 -6.71 -1.45 2.74
CA ALA A 51 -5.62 -1.70 3.69
C ALA A 51 -5.57 -3.19 4.01
N TYR A 52 -4.44 -3.81 3.75
CA TYR A 52 -4.20 -5.23 3.94
C TYR A 52 -3.49 -5.44 5.26
N VAL A 53 -4.20 -6.01 6.24
CA VAL A 53 -3.71 -6.14 7.61
C VAL A 53 -3.67 -7.60 8.03
N ILE A 54 -2.68 -7.93 8.83
CA ILE A 54 -2.55 -9.24 9.44
C ILE A 54 -2.87 -9.10 10.92
N ARG A 55 -3.81 -9.94 11.37
CA ARG A 55 -4.22 -9.98 12.77
C ARG A 55 -3.13 -10.69 13.59
N ALA A 56 -2.50 -9.96 14.50
CA ALA A 56 -1.77 -10.49 15.63
C ALA A 56 -2.71 -10.53 16.84
N ASP A 57 -2.52 -11.46 17.79
CA ASP A 57 -3.41 -11.63 18.94
C ASP A 57 -3.27 -10.47 19.98
N SER A 58 -3.54 -9.21 19.60
CA SER A 58 -3.45 -8.02 20.43
C SER A 58 -4.80 -7.29 20.55
N PRO A 59 -5.22 -6.83 21.75
CA PRO A 59 -6.48 -6.11 21.95
C PRO A 59 -6.57 -4.75 21.22
N GLN A 60 -5.43 -4.18 20.82
CA GLN A 60 -5.37 -2.83 20.21
C GLN A 60 -5.70 -2.83 18.71
N GLU A 61 -5.85 -4.00 18.09
CA GLU A 61 -6.09 -4.10 16.65
C GLU A 61 -7.50 -3.69 16.25
N GLU A 62 -8.48 -3.91 17.12
CA GLU A 62 -9.87 -3.62 16.80
C GLU A 62 -10.08 -2.11 16.60
N SER A 63 -9.46 -1.29 17.46
CA SER A 63 -9.42 0.18 17.29
C SER A 63 -8.66 0.61 16.03
N PHE A 64 -7.61 -0.11 15.64
CA PHE A 64 -6.88 0.19 14.40
C PHE A 64 -7.74 -0.10 13.16
N PHE A 65 -8.46 -1.23 13.15
CA PHE A 65 -9.36 -1.57 12.05
C PHE A 65 -10.53 -0.59 11.93
N GLU A 66 -11.08 -0.13 13.06
CA GLU A 66 -12.10 0.92 13.07
C GLU A 66 -11.56 2.23 12.52
N ALA A 67 -10.38 2.67 12.97
CA ALA A 67 -9.74 3.88 12.46
C ALA A 67 -9.51 3.84 10.94
N LEU A 68 -9.03 2.71 10.40
CA LEU A 68 -8.87 2.53 8.95
C LEU A 68 -10.19 2.73 8.19
N ARG A 69 -11.29 2.18 8.71
CA ARG A 69 -12.62 2.33 8.09
C ARG A 69 -13.12 3.77 8.16
N ASP A 70 -12.91 4.44 9.28
CA ASP A 70 -13.29 5.84 9.46
C ASP A 70 -12.51 6.78 8.52
N ILE A 71 -11.24 6.46 8.24
CA ILE A 71 -10.41 7.17 7.25
C ILE A 71 -10.91 6.93 5.81
N GLY A 72 -11.58 5.79 5.56
CA GLY A 72 -12.12 5.44 4.24
C GLY A 72 -11.46 4.23 3.57
N PHE A 73 -10.61 3.49 4.28
CA PHE A 73 -10.06 2.22 3.80
C PHE A 73 -11.04 1.05 4.00
N GLU A 74 -11.12 0.18 2.99
CA GLU A 74 -11.58 -1.18 3.17
C GLU A 74 -10.47 -2.00 3.85
N ALA A 75 -10.64 -2.31 5.14
CA ALA A 75 -9.68 -3.14 5.87
C ALA A 75 -9.89 -4.63 5.57
N LYS A 76 -8.95 -5.24 4.84
CA LYS A 76 -8.89 -6.70 4.60
C LYS A 76 -7.98 -7.37 5.63
N ILE A 77 -8.59 -8.21 6.48
CA ILE A 77 -7.91 -8.82 7.63
C ILE A 77 -7.63 -10.30 7.35
N LYS A 78 -6.40 -10.74 7.58
CA LYS A 78 -5.98 -12.14 7.48
C LYS A 78 -5.40 -12.61 8.80
N ASP A 79 -5.89 -13.75 9.28
CA ASP A 79 -5.33 -14.38 10.48
C ASP A 79 -4.02 -15.11 10.12
N ILE A 80 -3.05 -15.09 11.04
CA ILE A 80 -1.81 -15.84 10.88
C ILE A 80 -2.12 -17.34 10.82
N LYS A 81 -1.87 -17.96 9.67
CA LYS A 81 -2.00 -19.41 9.51
C LYS A 81 -0.66 -20.07 9.78
N THR A 82 -0.64 -20.94 10.77
CA THR A 82 0.48 -21.86 11.01
C THR A 82 0.19 -23.15 10.26
N PHE A 83 1.04 -23.48 9.30
CA PHE A 83 0.92 -24.70 8.50
C PHE A 83 1.56 -25.89 9.23
N GLY A 84 1.17 -27.11 8.84
CA GLY A 84 1.64 -28.35 9.48
C GLY A 84 3.15 -28.61 9.36
N ASP A 85 3.83 -27.88 8.48
CA ASP A 85 5.29 -27.87 8.33
C ASP A 85 6.00 -26.83 9.24
N GLY A 86 5.23 -26.10 10.07
CA GLY A 86 5.73 -25.04 10.94
C GLY A 86 5.93 -23.70 10.24
N SER A 87 5.68 -23.61 8.93
CA SER A 87 5.73 -22.33 8.21
C SER A 87 4.54 -21.46 8.59
N LYS A 88 4.82 -20.17 8.81
CA LYS A 88 3.79 -19.14 8.99
C LYS A 88 3.70 -18.37 7.69
N LYS A 89 2.60 -18.50 6.95
CA LYS A 89 2.31 -17.63 5.81
C LYS A 89 1.37 -16.53 6.26
N ALA A 90 1.94 -15.34 6.34
CA ALA A 90 1.32 -14.12 6.79
C ALA A 90 1.82 -12.99 5.88
N ASP A 91 1.57 -13.14 4.58
CA ASP A 91 1.73 -12.09 3.57
C ASP A 91 0.38 -11.85 2.87
N TRP A 92 0.24 -10.69 2.23
CA TRP A 92 -0.94 -10.35 1.45
C TRP A 92 -0.67 -10.28 -0.05
N ASP A 93 0.54 -10.65 -0.49
CA ASP A 93 1.06 -10.38 -1.85
C ASP A 93 0.13 -10.88 -2.95
N VAL A 94 -0.38 -12.10 -2.80
CA VAL A 94 -1.34 -12.68 -3.76
C VAL A 94 -2.66 -11.92 -3.74
N GLY A 95 -3.17 -11.54 -2.56
CA GLY A 95 -4.42 -10.81 -2.44
C GLY A 95 -4.31 -9.41 -3.03
N ILE A 96 -3.26 -8.67 -2.65
CA ILE A 96 -2.92 -7.35 -3.20
C ILE A 96 -2.82 -7.42 -4.73
N SER A 97 -2.09 -8.40 -5.26
CA SER A 97 -1.92 -8.57 -6.71
C SER A 97 -3.26 -8.83 -7.42
N LEU A 98 -4.10 -9.71 -6.88
CA LEU A 98 -5.40 -10.02 -7.47
C LEU A 98 -6.34 -8.82 -7.47
N ASP A 99 -6.39 -8.08 -6.37
CA ASP A 99 -7.21 -6.88 -6.26
C ASP A 99 -6.70 -5.76 -7.18
N ALA A 100 -5.39 -5.56 -7.27
CA ALA A 100 -4.78 -4.60 -8.18
C ALA A 100 -5.12 -4.88 -9.65
N VAL A 101 -4.95 -6.13 -10.09
CA VAL A 101 -5.32 -6.55 -11.46
C VAL A 101 -6.81 -6.39 -11.72
N THR A 102 -7.66 -6.74 -10.75
CA THR A 102 -9.11 -6.59 -10.88
C THR A 102 -9.54 -5.12 -10.97
N LEU A 103 -8.85 -4.24 -10.23
CA LEU A 103 -9.12 -2.80 -10.24
C LEU A 103 -8.57 -2.11 -11.48
N ALA A 104 -7.58 -2.67 -12.17
CA ALA A 104 -6.92 -2.06 -13.32
C ALA A 104 -7.91 -1.57 -14.39
N GLU A 105 -9.01 -2.29 -14.64
CA GLU A 105 -10.03 -1.88 -15.61
C GLU A 105 -10.91 -0.69 -15.15
N LYS A 106 -10.82 -0.30 -13.88
CA LYS A 106 -11.71 0.68 -13.22
C LYS A 106 -11.00 1.96 -12.81
N VAL A 107 -9.68 1.99 -12.85
CA VAL A 107 -8.87 3.12 -12.43
C VAL A 107 -7.84 3.49 -13.51
N ASP A 108 -7.36 4.71 -13.41
CA ASP A 108 -6.30 5.23 -14.29
C ASP A 108 -4.93 5.14 -13.59
N THR A 109 -4.92 5.13 -12.26
CA THR A 109 -3.72 5.00 -11.42
C THR A 109 -3.95 4.00 -10.28
N VAL A 110 -2.95 3.15 -10.03
CA VAL A 110 -2.83 2.34 -8.80
C VAL A 110 -1.64 2.85 -7.99
N VAL A 111 -1.91 3.22 -6.74
CA VAL A 111 -0.89 3.54 -5.74
C VAL A 111 -0.66 2.32 -4.87
N LEU A 112 0.56 1.76 -4.90
CA LEU A 112 1.00 0.67 -4.03
C LEU A 112 1.77 1.27 -2.86
N CYS A 113 1.25 1.16 -1.64
CA CYS A 113 1.96 1.59 -0.44
C CYS A 113 2.69 0.38 0.17
N THR A 114 3.91 0.14 -0.31
CA THR A 114 4.77 -0.99 0.09
C THR A 114 6.22 -0.74 -0.36
N GLY A 115 7.18 -1.35 0.33
CA GLY A 115 8.59 -1.42 -0.07
C GLY A 115 8.99 -2.75 -0.72
N ASP A 116 8.07 -3.70 -0.90
CA ASP A 116 8.38 -5.08 -1.30
C ASP A 116 8.67 -5.25 -2.81
N GLY A 117 9.86 -5.76 -3.12
CA GLY A 117 10.34 -6.04 -4.48
C GLY A 117 9.50 -7.05 -5.26
N ASP A 118 8.80 -7.95 -4.56
CA ASP A 118 7.97 -8.99 -5.20
C ASP A 118 6.81 -8.41 -6.02
N PHE A 119 6.41 -7.15 -5.76
CA PHE A 119 5.41 -6.42 -6.56
C PHE A 119 5.96 -5.81 -7.86
N SER A 120 7.26 -5.87 -8.14
CA SER A 120 7.84 -5.35 -9.40
C SER A 120 7.16 -5.95 -10.65
N ARG A 121 6.85 -7.26 -10.63
CA ARG A 121 6.10 -7.92 -11.72
C ARG A 121 4.67 -7.40 -11.85
N LEU A 122 4.02 -7.08 -10.72
CA LEU A 122 2.69 -6.49 -10.72
C LEU A 122 2.73 -5.10 -11.36
N CYS A 123 3.73 -4.27 -11.04
CA CYS A 123 3.92 -2.96 -11.66
C CYS A 123 4.02 -3.06 -13.19
N HIS A 124 4.84 -4.00 -13.69
CA HIS A 124 4.95 -4.23 -15.13
C HIS A 124 3.64 -4.66 -15.78
N HIS A 125 2.87 -5.52 -15.12
CA HIS A 125 1.58 -5.96 -15.63
C HIS A 125 0.54 -4.84 -15.67
N LEU A 126 0.38 -4.07 -14.59
CA LEU A 126 -0.55 -2.93 -14.55
C LEU A 126 -0.23 -1.88 -15.62
N ARG A 127 1.06 -1.58 -15.82
CA ARG A 127 1.51 -0.69 -16.89
C ARG A 127 1.20 -1.22 -18.28
N HIS A 128 1.32 -2.53 -18.48
CA HIS A 128 0.91 -3.17 -19.74
C HIS A 128 -0.59 -3.01 -19.99
N GLU A 129 -1.42 -3.05 -18.94
CA GLU A 129 -2.86 -2.79 -18.99
C GLU A 129 -3.20 -1.29 -19.13
N GLY A 130 -2.20 -0.41 -19.25
CA GLY A 130 -2.38 1.03 -19.44
C GLY A 130 -2.63 1.81 -18.16
N VAL A 131 -2.45 1.18 -16.99
CA VAL A 131 -2.62 1.81 -15.68
C VAL A 131 -1.30 2.37 -15.20
N ARG A 132 -1.31 3.63 -14.73
CA ARG A 132 -0.15 4.23 -14.09
C ARG A 132 0.07 3.60 -12.73
N VAL A 133 1.32 3.26 -12.41
CA VAL A 133 1.69 2.68 -11.12
C VAL A 133 2.56 3.64 -10.35
N GLU A 134 2.12 4.03 -9.16
CA GLU A 134 2.85 4.88 -8.24
C GLU A 134 3.17 4.06 -6.99
N VAL A 135 4.39 4.16 -6.47
CA VAL A 135 4.79 3.45 -5.25
C VAL A 135 5.05 4.45 -4.13
N PHE A 136 4.46 4.21 -2.97
CA PHE A 136 4.71 4.94 -1.73
C PHE A 136 5.42 4.00 -0.76
N GLY A 137 6.62 4.38 -0.33
CA GLY A 137 7.40 3.58 0.61
C GLY A 137 8.54 4.40 1.20
N PHE A 138 9.26 3.84 2.17
CA PHE A 138 10.48 4.47 2.67
C PHE A 138 11.65 4.08 1.80
N ARG A 139 12.37 5.05 1.21
CA ARG A 139 13.41 4.74 0.22
C ARG A 139 14.49 3.80 0.73
N SER A 140 14.83 3.88 2.02
CA SER A 140 15.84 3.04 2.68
C SER A 140 15.39 1.59 2.92
N SER A 141 14.09 1.30 2.88
CA SER A 141 13.53 -0.05 3.02
C SER A 141 12.75 -0.54 1.80
N THR A 142 12.83 0.19 0.68
CA THR A 142 12.17 -0.17 -0.58
C THR A 142 13.15 -0.82 -1.54
N ALA A 143 12.76 -1.95 -2.13
CA ALA A 143 13.57 -2.64 -3.13
C ALA A 143 13.79 -1.79 -4.39
N GLU A 144 15.01 -1.75 -4.90
CA GLU A 144 15.37 -0.93 -6.07
C GLU A 144 14.59 -1.36 -7.32
N GLU A 145 14.40 -2.67 -7.52
CA GLU A 145 13.61 -3.23 -8.61
C GLU A 145 12.13 -2.80 -8.60
N LEU A 146 11.55 -2.54 -7.41
CA LEU A 146 10.19 -2.01 -7.31
C LEU A 146 10.15 -0.56 -7.78
N VAL A 147 11.12 0.25 -7.34
CA VAL A 147 11.25 1.66 -7.74
C VAL A 147 11.44 1.78 -9.25
N GLU A 148 12.26 0.93 -9.84
CA GLU A 148 12.49 0.92 -11.30
C GLU A 148 11.27 0.44 -12.10
N ALA A 149 10.46 -0.46 -11.53
CA ALA A 149 9.28 -1.00 -12.22
C ALA A 149 8.09 -0.03 -12.24
N ALA A 150 7.99 0.84 -11.23
CA ALA A 150 6.94 1.85 -11.09
C ALA A 150 7.10 3.04 -12.05
N ASP A 151 6.02 3.75 -12.35
CA ASP A 151 6.08 4.99 -13.13
C ASP A 151 6.48 6.21 -12.28
N ASP A 152 6.31 6.11 -10.97
CA ASP A 152 6.73 7.11 -9.98
C ASP A 152 6.92 6.49 -8.60
N PHE A 153 7.81 7.07 -7.81
CA PHE A 153 8.08 6.66 -6.44
C PHE A 153 8.10 7.88 -5.52
N THR A 154 7.28 7.84 -4.47
CA THR A 154 7.25 8.85 -3.41
C THR A 154 7.90 8.29 -2.15
N ASP A 155 8.99 8.92 -1.71
CA ASP A 155 9.64 8.59 -0.44
C ASP A 155 8.83 9.16 0.74
N MET A 156 8.23 8.26 1.52
CA MET A 156 7.49 8.61 2.73
C MET A 156 8.40 9.21 3.81
N GLY A 157 9.71 8.94 3.78
CA GLY A 157 10.67 9.52 4.73
C GLY A 157 10.82 11.04 4.56
N GLU A 158 10.85 11.51 3.31
CA GLU A 158 10.90 12.95 2.97
C GLU A 158 9.58 13.66 3.29
N ARG A 159 8.48 12.90 3.39
CA ARG A 159 7.14 13.37 3.75
C ARG A 159 6.70 12.95 5.14
N SER A 160 7.66 12.65 6.02
CA SER A 160 7.39 12.10 7.37
C SER A 160 6.38 12.92 8.18
N ALA A 161 6.37 14.25 8.05
CA ALA A 161 5.40 15.11 8.73
C ALA A 161 3.95 14.91 8.24
N ASP A 162 3.75 14.42 7.02
CA ASP A 162 2.44 14.17 6.42
C ASP A 162 1.96 12.73 6.67
N VAL A 163 2.86 11.77 6.93
CA VAL A 163 2.53 10.33 6.89
C VAL A 163 2.96 9.52 8.12
N LEU A 164 3.57 10.15 9.13
CA LEU A 164 3.95 9.53 10.41
C LEU A 164 3.28 10.24 11.60
N LEU A 165 2.92 9.45 12.62
CA LEU A 165 2.35 9.92 13.91
C LEU A 165 3.41 10.20 14.98
#